data_AF-A0A2E4YDL4-F1
#
_entry.id   AF-A0A2E4YDL4-F1
#
_cell.length_a   1.000
_cell.length_b   1.000
_cell.length_c   1.000
_cell.angle_alpha   90.00
_cell.angle_beta   90.00
_cell.angle_gamma   90.00
#
_symmetry.space_group_name_H-M   'P 1'
#
loop_
_entity.id
_entity.type
_entity.pdbx_description
1 polymer ?
#
loop_
_entity_poly.entity_id
_entity_poly.type
_entity_poly.pdbx_seq_one_letter_code
_entity_poly.pdbx_strand_id
1 'polypeptide(L)'
;MYFGEQTTKGGIILTSDDGNVRGIYPRWGKVHSKGPKNKDDYKIGDWILIEHGRWTRGITMTNEGEDEIVLRMVESESVLAYSEEKPDDVQMSNSSIGDYAPDAIDPSGFVNAN
;
A
#
# COMPACT_ATOMS: atom_id res chain seq x y z
N MET A 1 8.20 1.60 -1.48
CA MET A 1 6.99 0.81 -1.16
C MET A 1 7.17 -0.58 -1.75
N TYR A 2 6.80 -1.61 -1.00
CA TYR A 2 6.90 -2.99 -1.47
C TYR A 2 5.51 -3.51 -1.85
N PHE A 3 5.41 -4.16 -3.01
CA PHE A 3 4.16 -4.68 -3.59
C PHE A 3 4.21 -6.20 -3.81
N GLY A 4 5.31 -6.84 -3.42
CA GLY A 4 5.50 -8.27 -3.63
C GLY A 4 4.90 -9.12 -2.53
N GLU A 5 5.38 -10.36 -2.47
CA GLU A 5 4.98 -11.39 -1.52
C GLU A 5 5.38 -11.02 -0.08
N GLN A 6 4.45 -11.18 0.86
CA GLN A 6 4.72 -10.96 2.29
C GLN A 6 4.78 -12.29 3.02
N THR A 7 5.82 -12.51 3.80
CA THR A 7 5.93 -13.71 4.66
C THR A 7 5.65 -13.34 6.10
N THR A 8 4.61 -13.94 6.68
CA THR A 8 4.28 -13.76 8.09
C THR A 8 5.36 -14.38 8.99
N LYS A 9 5.44 -13.95 10.25
CA LYS A 9 6.36 -14.53 11.25
C LYS A 9 6.15 -16.04 11.47
N GLY A 10 4.96 -16.54 11.17
CA GLY A 10 4.62 -17.97 11.21
C GLY A 10 5.00 -18.77 9.95
N GLY A 11 5.64 -18.13 8.96
CA GLY A 11 6.05 -18.77 7.71
C GLY A 11 4.95 -18.89 6.65
N ILE A 12 3.78 -18.29 6.88
CA ILE A 12 2.72 -18.22 5.86
C ILE A 12 3.11 -17.20 4.82
N ILE A 13 3.13 -17.65 3.56
CA ILE A 13 3.35 -16.84 2.38
C ILE A 13 2.03 -16.22 1.92
N LEU A 14 1.99 -14.89 1.83
CA LEU A 14 0.89 -14.13 1.23
C LEU A 14 1.31 -13.69 -0.15
N THR A 15 0.59 -14.20 -1.15
CA THR A 15 0.82 -13.89 -2.56
C THR A 15 0.68 -12.39 -2.83
N SER A 16 1.36 -11.91 -3.88
CA SER A 16 1.28 -10.52 -4.33
C SER A 16 -0.18 -10.06 -4.51
N ASP A 17 -0.48 -8.90 -3.95
CA ASP A 17 -1.80 -8.26 -3.99
C ASP A 17 -1.87 -7.12 -5.00
N ASP A 18 -0.89 -7.00 -5.89
CA ASP A 18 -0.88 -5.96 -6.91
C ASP A 18 -2.03 -6.16 -7.90
N GLY A 19 -2.86 -5.13 -8.07
CA GLY A 19 -4.06 -5.18 -8.92
C GLY A 19 -5.27 -5.92 -8.36
N ASN A 20 -5.18 -6.49 -7.15
CA ASN A 20 -6.30 -7.20 -6.50
C ASN A 20 -7.02 -6.33 -5.46
N VAL A 21 -8.30 -6.64 -5.18
CA VAL A 21 -9.08 -5.96 -4.12
C VAL A 21 -8.42 -6.08 -2.74
N ARG A 22 -7.78 -7.23 -2.48
CA ARG A 22 -6.99 -7.46 -1.26
C ARG A 22 -5.81 -6.49 -1.12
N GLY A 23 -5.38 -5.86 -2.23
CA GLY A 23 -4.32 -4.86 -2.30
C GLY A 23 -4.73 -3.45 -1.87
N ILE A 24 -6.00 -3.23 -1.49
CA ILE A 24 -6.53 -1.94 -1.02
C ILE A 24 -6.22 -1.78 0.48
N TYR A 25 -5.00 -1.39 0.78
CA TYR A 25 -4.58 -1.02 2.14
C TYR A 25 -3.49 0.07 2.11
N PRO A 26 -3.33 0.83 3.21
CA PRO A 26 -2.24 1.79 3.36
C PRO A 26 -0.86 1.14 3.33
N ARG A 27 0.14 1.79 2.74
CA ARG A 27 1.48 1.19 2.57
C ARG A 27 2.57 2.01 3.22
N TRP A 28 3.57 1.30 3.74
CA TRP A 28 4.79 1.91 4.25
C TRP A 28 5.77 2.25 3.12
N GLY A 29 6.31 3.47 3.16
CA GLY A 29 7.36 3.95 2.27
C GLY A 29 8.46 4.65 3.07
N LYS A 30 9.72 4.47 2.65
CA LYS A 30 10.85 5.20 3.22
C LYS A 30 10.96 6.59 2.58
N VAL A 31 11.13 7.62 3.40
CA VAL A 31 11.28 9.00 2.95
C VAL A 31 12.70 9.20 2.41
N HIS A 32 12.82 9.39 1.10
CA HIS A 32 14.11 9.72 0.46
C HIS A 32 14.37 11.22 0.38
N SER A 33 13.32 12.03 0.23
CA SER A 33 13.43 13.48 0.13
C SER A 33 12.14 14.13 0.60
N LYS A 34 12.24 15.39 1.03
CA LYS A 34 11.14 16.18 1.55
C LYS A 34 11.07 17.50 0.80
N GLY A 35 9.87 17.87 0.35
CA GLY A 35 9.66 19.15 -0.32
C GLY A 35 9.94 20.33 0.62
N PRO A 36 10.40 21.48 0.10
CA PRO A 36 10.82 22.63 0.92
C PRO A 36 9.68 23.27 1.74
N LYS A 37 8.43 22.99 1.36
CA LYS A 37 7.23 23.49 2.05
C LYS A 37 6.64 22.53 3.06
N ASN A 38 7.12 21.28 3.09
CA ASN A 38 6.59 20.28 4.00
C ASN A 38 7.14 20.53 5.41
N LYS A 39 6.22 20.67 6.38
CA LYS A 39 6.51 20.97 7.79
C LYS A 39 6.17 19.82 8.74
N ASP A 40 5.84 18.65 8.21
CA ASP A 40 5.45 17.48 9.01
C ASP A 40 6.62 17.01 9.88
N ASP A 41 6.37 16.28 10.96
CA ASP A 41 7.42 15.96 11.94
C ASP A 41 8.42 14.88 11.47
N TYR A 42 8.05 14.09 10.45
CA TYR A 42 8.92 13.05 9.91
C TYR A 42 10.13 13.62 9.14
N LYS A 43 11.22 12.87 9.19
CA LYS A 43 12.53 13.21 8.61
C LYS A 43 12.86 12.33 7.41
N ILE A 44 13.89 12.75 6.67
CA ILE A 44 14.49 11.91 5.63
C ILE A 44 15.09 10.67 6.31
N GLY A 45 14.73 9.49 5.82
CA GLY A 45 15.11 8.20 6.41
C GLY A 45 13.97 7.49 7.13
N ASP A 46 12.99 8.24 7.64
CA ASP A 46 11.83 7.69 8.35
C ASP A 46 10.90 6.92 7.40
N TRP A 47 10.07 6.08 7.98
CA TRP A 47 9.00 5.37 7.31
C TRP A 47 7.68 6.11 7.51
N ILE A 48 6.94 6.29 6.43
CA ILE A 48 5.61 6.90 6.45
C ILE A 48 4.55 5.90 5.95
N LEU A 49 3.41 5.87 6.63
CA LEU A 49 2.24 5.09 6.24
C LEU A 49 1.34 5.98 5.39
N ILE A 50 1.00 5.51 4.20
CA ILE A 50 0.36 6.32 3.17
C ILE A 50 -0.96 5.69 2.78
N GLU A 51 -2.03 6.50 2.72
CA GLU A 51 -3.35 6.06 2.25
C GLU A 51 -3.26 5.40 0.87
N HIS A 52 -4.06 4.35 0.66
CA HIS A 52 -4.07 3.63 -0.60
C HIS A 52 -4.32 4.56 -1.80
N GLY A 53 -3.49 4.42 -2.85
CA GLY A 53 -3.65 5.14 -4.11
C GLY A 53 -3.22 6.61 -4.07
N ARG A 54 -2.70 7.13 -2.95
CA ARG A 54 -2.23 8.52 -2.83
C ARG A 54 -0.74 8.68 -3.15
N TRP A 55 -0.31 8.06 -4.24
CA TRP A 55 1.07 8.16 -4.75
C TRP A 55 1.12 8.13 -6.27
N THR A 56 2.16 8.72 -6.84
CA THR A 56 2.34 8.75 -8.30
C THR A 56 2.80 7.39 -8.84
N ARG A 57 2.79 7.27 -10.18
CA ARG A 57 3.53 6.20 -10.86
C ARG A 57 5.02 6.26 -10.46
N GLY A 58 5.62 5.08 -10.37
CA GLY A 58 7.02 4.94 -9.99
C GLY A 58 7.96 5.49 -11.05
N ILE A 59 8.97 6.22 -10.61
CA ILE A 59 10.10 6.65 -11.43
C ILE A 59 11.28 5.79 -11.00
N THR A 60 11.82 5.01 -11.94
CA THR A 60 13.06 4.28 -11.71
C THR A 60 14.21 5.26 -11.87
N MET A 61 15.01 5.43 -10.82
CA MET A 61 16.27 6.16 -10.89
C MET A 61 17.42 5.17 -10.74
N THR A 62 18.37 5.29 -11.66
CA THR A 62 19.67 4.62 -11.62
C THR A 62 20.75 5.67 -11.44
N ASN A 63 21.60 5.50 -10.43
CA ASN A 63 22.89 6.16 -10.37
C ASN A 63 23.96 5.20 -10.91
N GLU A 64 25.04 5.75 -11.47
CA GLU A 64 26.17 4.93 -11.94
C GLU A 64 26.79 4.13 -10.78
N GLY A 65 26.47 2.83 -10.72
CA GLY A 65 27.02 1.89 -9.72
C GLY A 65 26.10 1.57 -8.53
N GLU A 66 24.87 2.09 -8.48
CA GLU A 66 23.89 1.77 -7.43
C GLU A 66 22.71 0.96 -7.97
N ASP A 67 22.03 0.25 -7.08
CA ASP A 67 20.83 -0.52 -7.39
C ASP A 67 19.70 0.37 -7.95
N GLU A 68 18.86 -0.19 -8.82
CA GLU A 68 17.66 0.48 -9.31
C GLU A 68 16.70 0.81 -8.16
N ILE A 69 16.47 2.10 -7.90
CA ILE A 69 15.51 2.55 -6.89
C ILE A 69 14.26 3.07 -7.58
N VAL A 70 13.11 2.48 -7.24
CA VAL A 70 11.81 2.98 -7.68
C VAL A 70 11.28 4.00 -6.66
N LEU A 71 11.31 5.27 -7.05
CA LEU A 71 10.79 6.38 -6.26
C LEU A 71 9.36 6.73 -6.67
N ARG A 72 8.57 7.17 -5.70
CA ARG A 72 7.19 7.63 -5.90
C ARG A 72 7.00 8.92 -5.13
N MET A 73 6.27 9.87 -5.71
CA MET A 73 5.87 11.07 -5.01
C MET A 73 4.55 10.82 -4.30
N VAL A 74 4.43 11.40 -3.10
CA VAL A 74 3.32 11.21 -2.18
C VAL A 74 2.89 12.58 -1.69
N GLU A 75 1.59 12.77 -1.54
CA GLU A 75 1.02 13.98 -0.94
C GLU A 75 1.11 13.92 0.58
N SER A 76 1.57 15.01 1.22
CA SER A 76 1.75 15.08 2.68
C SER A 76 0.45 14.85 3.45
N GLU A 77 -0.68 15.35 2.96
CA GLU A 77 -1.99 15.21 3.61
C GLU A 77 -2.50 13.76 3.66
N SER A 78 -1.93 12.90 2.81
CA SER A 78 -2.28 11.47 2.74
C SER A 78 -1.39 10.57 3.62
N VAL A 79 -0.52 11.17 4.44
CA VAL A 79 0.32 10.46 5.41
C VAL A 79 -0.46 10.23 6.70
N LEU A 80 -0.66 8.98 7.06
CA LEU A 80 -1.46 8.56 8.23
C LEU A 80 -0.63 8.42 9.51
N ALA A 81 0.63 7.98 9.37
CA ALA A 81 1.54 7.75 10.49
C ALA A 81 2.99 7.78 10.02
N TYR A 82 3.93 7.94 10.96
CA TYR A 82 5.36 7.80 10.69
C TYR A 82 6.07 6.99 11.79
N SER A 83 7.21 6.41 11.46
CA SER A 83 8.05 5.62 12.35
C SER A 83 9.52 5.77 11.95
N GLU A 84 10.43 5.84 12.93
CA GLU A 84 11.88 5.90 12.67
C GLU A 84 12.40 4.57 12.11
N GLU A 85 11.83 3.44 12.56
CA GLU A 85 12.16 2.10 12.09
C GLU A 85 11.06 1.53 11.20
N LYS A 86 11.44 0.62 10.28
CA LYS A 86 10.49 -0.07 9.42
C LYS A 86 9.59 -0.97 10.27
N PRO A 87 8.26 -0.76 10.27
CA PRO A 87 7.36 -1.65 11.00
C PRO A 87 7.40 -3.04 10.39
N ASP A 88 7.63 -4.04 11.24
CA ASP A 88 7.82 -5.45 10.85
C ASP A 88 6.50 -6.22 10.84
N ASP A 89 5.44 -5.55 10.39
CA ASP A 89 4.08 -6.08 10.43
C ASP A 89 3.52 -6.30 9.03
N VAL A 90 2.75 -7.36 8.90
CA VAL A 90 2.14 -7.76 7.63
C VAL A 90 0.85 -6.98 7.45
N GLN A 91 0.79 -6.15 6.42
CA GLN A 91 -0.38 -5.32 6.13
C GLN A 91 -1.33 -6.08 5.22
N MET A 92 -2.59 -6.23 5.65
CA MET A 92 -3.66 -6.89 4.89
C MET A 92 -4.89 -5.99 4.83
N SER A 93 -5.60 -5.99 3.69
CA SER A 93 -6.92 -5.38 3.59
C SER A 93 -7.95 -6.20 4.37
N ASN A 94 -8.93 -5.51 4.97
CA ASN A 94 -10.06 -6.12 5.67
C ASN A 94 -11.05 -6.82 4.71
N SER A 95 -10.96 -6.57 3.41
CA SER A 95 -11.94 -7.02 2.42
C SER A 95 -11.28 -7.80 1.28
N SER A 96 -11.65 -9.07 1.13
CA SER A 96 -11.33 -9.92 -0.02
C SER A 96 -12.42 -9.93 -1.09
N ILE A 97 -13.55 -9.27 -0.82
CA ILE A 97 -14.71 -9.15 -1.70
C ILE A 97 -14.73 -7.73 -2.26
N GLY A 98 -14.69 -7.59 -3.59
CA GLY A 98 -14.86 -6.30 -4.25
C GLY A 98 -16.27 -5.78 -4.05
N ASP A 99 -16.43 -4.46 -4.06
CA ASP A 99 -17.72 -3.74 -4.00
C ASP A 99 -18.70 -4.20 -5.11
N TYR A 100 -18.17 -4.89 -6.13
CA TYR A 100 -18.93 -5.65 -7.11
C TYR A 100 -18.63 -7.13 -6.92
N ALA A 101 -19.49 -7.81 -6.15
CA ALA A 101 -19.47 -9.25 -5.95
C ALA A 101 -20.54 -9.90 -6.85
N PRO A 102 -20.27 -10.15 -8.16
CA PRO A 102 -21.25 -10.80 -9.04
C PRO A 102 -21.63 -12.19 -8.53
N ASP A 103 -20.74 -12.83 -7.77
CA ASP A 103 -20.93 -14.16 -7.18
C ASP A 103 -21.74 -14.14 -5.86
N ALA A 104 -22.06 -12.95 -5.32
CA ALA A 104 -22.94 -12.78 -4.16
C ALA A 104 -24.40 -12.52 -4.54
N ILE A 105 -24.70 -12.43 -5.85
CA ILE A 105 -26.06 -12.24 -6.34
C ILE A 105 -26.76 -13.60 -6.36
N ASP A 106 -27.57 -13.87 -5.33
CA ASP A 106 -28.40 -15.06 -5.27
C ASP A 106 -29.62 -14.90 -6.21
N PRO A 107 -29.79 -15.75 -7.23
CA PRO A 107 -30.95 -15.71 -8.12
C PRO A 107 -32.29 -15.85 -7.39
N SER A 108 -32.30 -16.46 -6.21
CA SER A 108 -33.50 -16.60 -5.39
C SER A 108 -33.94 -15.29 -4.71
N GLY A 109 -33.10 -14.25 -4.70
CA GLY A 109 -33.51 -12.89 -4.32
C GLY A 109 -34.43 -12.20 -5.34
N PHE A 110 -34.56 -12.74 -6.55
CA PHE A 110 -35.45 -12.22 -7.59
C PHE A 110 -36.82 -12.91 -7.65
N VAL A 111 -37.04 -13.97 -6.86
CA VAL A 111 -38.36 -14.60 -6.77
C VAL A 111 -39.18 -13.93 -5.67
N ASN A 112 -40.15 -13.11 -6.06
CA ASN A 112 -41.22 -12.70 -5.14
C ASN A 112 -42.03 -13.95 -4.78
N ALA A 113 -41.90 -14.43 -3.55
CA ALA A 113 -42.79 -15.44 -3.01
C ALA A 113 -44.20 -14.83 -2.89
N ASN A 114 -45.14 -15.32 -3.70
CA ASN A 114 -46.57 -15.08 -3.52
C ASN A 114 -47.10 -15.81 -2.29
#